data_AF-A0A254RB85-F1
#
_entry.id   AF-A0A254RB85-F1
#
_cell.length_a   1.000
_cell.length_b   1.000
_cell.length_c   1.000
_cell.angle_alpha   90.00
_cell.angle_beta   90.00
_cell.angle_gamma   90.00
#
_symmetry.space_group_name_H-M   'P 1'
#
loop_
_entity.id
_entity.type
_entity.pdbx_description
1 polymer ?
#
loop_
_entity_poly.entity_id
_entity_poly.type
_entity_poly.pdbx_seq_one_letter_code
_entity_poly.pdbx_strand_id
1 'polypeptide(L)'
;MTRVTQDSAMANQDRLGDEVVNRIYDVALDPAKFDDLLDPWEDLIGPHRRNAKKIGPLALQGPNFGHHFKRLADILDRTQPAGQIRAQSAELAGYRRVAALCINGALKISELNDAAADLFGIVRGDPMTQLPLLPEDHETLADALRRHLTSTKHPTSLLRLTVRESAGQAELHPMLVRLRRVESAGGSPFVVMVTSEIRWPDGLNEILTRSFGLTSSEIEVLQGLTRSLAPRDIAERRERSVETVRAQIKSLLLKTETRSQGDLVRFALSAMDVADPAQADHTAARRWSGGRGNGLAARAFKSIRRPDDRRVDYLLLGDPRGRPVMYLPGFLGLARLPTAAEAEAARRGMRIIVPVRPGYGGSGPLPAAADRLSAHADDIAAIADQEGAGQFPVIVIQDDLAYAAALAAAHPGRATAIFGFGASVPVDRAHQFDRMLRWHRFLYSSVQFTPSLVPFLVRTGFVMVQRIGKLGFLLKVLNKAGADEALLKDPAVLEALEVGSEITLSGRFAATEATTAEFRTMHEIDLPALLTGLRDRLPVTLLHGPDDPRAPPETLAELARIYPWVNFRRLESGGALLLFQHWQVALDLVDAECSALTNQIGV
;
A
#
# COMPACT_ATOMS: atom_id res chain seq x y z
N MET A 1 -50.73 26.97 -10.12
CA MET A 1 -49.87 26.84 -8.92
C MET A 1 -48.79 25.77 -9.09
N THR A 2 -49.09 24.58 -9.62
CA THR A 2 -48.14 23.44 -9.73
C THR A 2 -46.92 23.67 -10.64
N ARG A 3 -47.05 24.49 -11.70
CA ARG A 3 -45.96 24.76 -12.66
C ARG A 3 -44.93 25.77 -12.13
N VAL A 4 -45.40 26.83 -11.45
CA VAL A 4 -44.54 27.85 -10.83
C VAL A 4 -43.69 27.25 -9.69
N THR A 5 -44.25 26.31 -8.93
CA THR A 5 -43.51 25.58 -7.88
C THR A 5 -42.47 24.61 -8.44
N GLN A 6 -42.69 24.04 -9.64
CA GLN A 6 -41.70 23.20 -10.32
C GLN A 6 -40.56 24.03 -10.90
N ASP A 7 -40.86 25.16 -11.54
CA ASP A 7 -39.85 26.08 -12.10
C ASP A 7 -38.97 26.69 -10.99
N SER A 8 -39.56 27.03 -9.83
CA SER A 8 -38.79 27.54 -8.67
C SER A 8 -37.91 26.47 -8.02
N ALA A 9 -38.37 25.21 -8.00
CA ALA A 9 -37.61 24.10 -7.43
C ALA A 9 -36.42 23.73 -8.34
N MET A 10 -36.61 23.73 -9.66
CA MET A 10 -35.54 23.53 -10.64
C MET A 10 -34.48 24.65 -10.55
N ALA A 11 -34.89 25.92 -10.51
CA ALA A 11 -33.95 27.03 -10.39
C ALA A 11 -33.12 27.01 -9.09
N ASN A 12 -33.72 26.54 -7.98
CA ASN A 12 -32.99 26.37 -6.72
C ASN A 12 -31.99 25.21 -6.78
N GLN A 13 -32.35 24.11 -7.46
CA GLN A 13 -31.47 22.96 -7.65
C GLN A 13 -30.26 23.28 -8.53
N ASP A 14 -30.44 24.03 -9.62
CA ASP A 14 -29.35 24.48 -10.48
C ASP A 14 -28.38 25.39 -9.70
N ARG A 15 -28.91 26.33 -8.90
CA ARG A 15 -28.09 27.21 -8.06
C ARG A 15 -27.25 26.45 -7.03
N LEU A 16 -27.85 25.47 -6.34
CA LEU A 16 -27.14 24.60 -5.40
C LEU A 16 -26.09 23.75 -6.13
N GLY A 17 -26.40 23.29 -7.34
CA GLY A 17 -25.46 22.55 -8.16
C GLY A 17 -24.21 23.35 -8.53
N ASP A 18 -24.39 24.60 -8.97
CA ASP A 18 -23.28 25.51 -9.29
C ASP A 18 -22.45 25.86 -8.05
N GLU A 19 -23.09 26.08 -6.90
CA GLU A 19 -22.39 26.31 -5.64
C GLU A 19 -21.51 25.10 -5.27
N VAL A 20 -22.06 23.89 -5.33
CA VAL A 20 -21.31 22.65 -5.07
C VAL A 20 -20.14 22.50 -6.04
N VAL A 21 -20.34 22.73 -7.34
CA VAL A 21 -19.24 22.68 -8.33
C VAL A 21 -18.12 23.63 -7.90
N ASN A 22 -18.42 24.90 -7.61
CA ASN A 22 -17.41 25.87 -7.19
C ASN A 22 -16.64 25.43 -5.94
N ARG A 23 -17.35 24.91 -4.92
CA ARG A 23 -16.73 24.42 -3.68
C ARG A 23 -15.80 23.23 -3.92
N ILE A 24 -16.15 22.31 -4.82
CA ILE A 24 -15.29 21.16 -5.14
C ILE A 24 -13.99 21.61 -5.85
N TYR A 25 -14.05 22.60 -6.73
CA TYR A 25 -12.84 23.20 -7.33
C TYR A 25 -11.97 23.89 -6.27
N ASP A 26 -12.59 24.62 -5.35
CA ASP A 26 -11.91 25.23 -4.20
C ASP A 26 -11.17 24.18 -3.36
N VAL A 27 -11.82 23.04 -3.07
CA VAL A 27 -11.23 21.91 -2.34
C VAL A 27 -10.06 21.28 -3.10
N ALA A 28 -10.15 21.17 -4.42
CA ALA A 28 -9.07 20.63 -5.23
C ALA A 28 -7.80 21.51 -5.21
N LEU A 29 -7.98 22.84 -5.13
CA LEU A 29 -6.88 23.79 -5.01
C LEU A 29 -6.34 23.85 -3.57
N ASP A 30 -7.26 23.90 -2.60
CA ASP A 30 -6.97 23.96 -1.17
C ASP A 30 -7.84 22.96 -0.38
N PRO A 31 -7.29 21.76 -0.06
CA PRO A 31 -7.99 20.77 0.73
C PRO A 31 -8.35 21.24 2.14
N ALA A 32 -7.80 22.34 2.66
CA ALA A 32 -8.24 22.90 3.93
C ALA A 32 -9.72 23.32 3.91
N LYS A 33 -10.25 23.69 2.73
CA LYS A 33 -11.64 24.11 2.50
C LYS A 33 -12.65 22.95 2.44
N PHE A 34 -12.23 21.72 2.71
CA PHE A 34 -13.12 20.56 2.57
C PHE A 34 -14.33 20.62 3.49
N ASP A 35 -14.17 21.15 4.71
CA ASP A 35 -15.28 21.36 5.64
C ASP A 35 -16.36 22.28 5.03
N ASP A 36 -15.99 23.23 4.17
CA ASP A 36 -16.91 24.18 3.51
C ASP A 36 -17.78 23.52 2.42
N LEU A 37 -17.44 22.30 1.98
CA LEU A 37 -18.21 21.53 1.00
C LEU A 37 -19.37 20.75 1.64
N LEU A 38 -19.26 20.39 2.92
CA LEU A 38 -20.14 19.39 3.55
C LEU A 38 -21.60 19.83 3.59
N ASP A 39 -21.86 21.07 4.04
CA ASP A 39 -23.24 21.57 4.18
C ASP A 39 -23.90 21.84 2.81
N PRO A 40 -23.26 22.54 1.85
CA PRO A 40 -23.82 22.67 0.50
C PRO A 40 -24.07 21.33 -0.20
N TRP A 41 -23.22 20.34 0.04
CA TRP A 41 -23.41 18.99 -0.49
C TRP A 41 -24.64 18.29 0.12
N GLU A 42 -24.81 18.39 1.44
CA GLU A 42 -25.97 17.81 2.14
C GLU A 42 -27.27 18.49 1.73
N ASP A 43 -27.27 19.81 1.49
CA ASP A 43 -28.44 20.54 0.99
C ASP A 43 -28.86 20.06 -0.42
N LEU A 44 -27.89 19.70 -1.26
CA LEU A 44 -28.15 19.17 -2.61
C LEU A 44 -28.62 17.70 -2.57
N ILE A 45 -27.93 16.84 -1.83
CA ILE A 45 -28.14 15.38 -1.87
C ILE A 45 -29.22 14.91 -0.88
N GLY A 46 -29.34 15.55 0.28
CA GLY A 46 -30.22 15.15 1.37
C GLY A 46 -31.69 14.94 0.97
N PRO A 47 -32.34 15.89 0.26
CA PRO A 47 -33.72 15.72 -0.22
C PRO A 47 -33.89 14.53 -1.16
N HIS A 48 -32.95 14.33 -2.08
CA HIS A 48 -32.95 13.21 -3.02
C HIS A 48 -32.77 11.87 -2.29
N ARG A 49 -31.84 11.82 -1.32
CA ARG A 49 -31.58 10.65 -0.47
C ARG A 49 -32.84 10.23 0.30
N ARG A 50 -33.54 11.18 0.94
CA ARG A 50 -34.77 10.90 1.72
C ARG A 50 -35.93 10.42 0.87
N ASN A 51 -36.01 10.87 -0.38
CA ASN A 51 -37.05 10.47 -1.33
C ASN A 51 -36.71 9.21 -2.14
N ALA A 52 -35.49 8.67 -2.00
CA ALA A 52 -35.07 7.48 -2.74
C ALA A 52 -35.81 6.24 -2.25
N LYS A 53 -36.41 5.49 -3.19
CA LYS A 53 -37.13 4.23 -2.88
C LYS A 53 -36.22 3.09 -2.42
N LYS A 54 -34.94 3.15 -2.81
CA LYS A 54 -33.89 2.21 -2.44
C LYS A 54 -32.56 2.95 -2.36
N ILE A 55 -31.61 2.41 -1.58
CA ILE A 55 -30.23 2.86 -1.63
C ILE A 55 -29.65 2.53 -3.01
N GLY A 56 -28.96 3.51 -3.60
CA GLY A 56 -28.30 3.36 -4.89
C GLY A 56 -28.01 4.70 -5.54
N PRO A 57 -27.33 4.70 -6.70
CA PRO A 57 -26.88 5.92 -7.35
C PRO A 57 -28.06 6.84 -7.70
N LEU A 58 -27.92 8.12 -7.38
CA LEU A 58 -28.89 9.16 -7.71
C LEU A 58 -28.61 9.74 -9.09
N ALA A 59 -29.66 9.94 -9.87
CA ALA A 59 -29.61 10.78 -11.06
C ALA A 59 -29.81 12.24 -10.63
N LEU A 60 -28.72 12.93 -10.31
CA LEU A 60 -28.77 14.36 -10.01
C LEU A 60 -29.08 15.14 -11.30
N GLN A 61 -30.12 15.96 -11.27
CA GLN A 61 -30.38 16.94 -12.35
C GLN A 61 -29.52 18.18 -12.10
N GLY A 62 -28.88 18.71 -13.15
CA GLY A 62 -27.94 19.84 -13.08
C GLY A 62 -26.69 19.64 -13.96
N PRO A 63 -25.59 20.39 -13.72
CA PRO A 63 -24.33 20.25 -14.46
C PRO A 63 -23.81 18.82 -14.44
N ASN A 64 -23.03 18.41 -15.45
CA ASN A 64 -22.49 17.05 -15.55
C ASN A 64 -21.42 16.79 -14.47
N PHE A 65 -21.85 16.55 -13.24
CA PHE A 65 -21.00 16.35 -12.06
C PHE A 65 -19.95 15.26 -12.29
N GLY A 66 -20.32 14.18 -12.99
CA GLY A 66 -19.37 13.11 -13.35
C GLY A 66 -18.17 13.61 -14.16
N HIS A 67 -18.40 14.55 -15.08
CA HIS A 67 -17.32 15.18 -15.85
C HIS A 67 -16.44 16.08 -14.98
N HIS A 68 -17.02 16.85 -14.06
CA HIS A 68 -16.26 17.68 -13.12
C HIS A 68 -15.41 16.83 -12.16
N PHE A 69 -15.97 15.77 -11.56
CA PHE A 69 -15.23 14.87 -10.68
C PHE A 69 -14.05 14.21 -11.39
N LYS A 70 -14.27 13.69 -12.60
CA LYS A 70 -13.20 13.09 -13.41
C LYS A 70 -12.11 14.11 -13.72
N ARG A 71 -12.47 15.30 -14.19
CA ARG A 71 -11.52 16.37 -14.50
C ARG A 71 -10.71 16.78 -13.27
N LEU A 72 -11.33 16.86 -12.10
CA LEU A 72 -10.65 17.23 -10.86
C LEU A 72 -9.72 16.13 -10.36
N ALA A 73 -10.13 14.86 -10.46
CA ALA A 73 -9.25 13.72 -10.21
C ALA A 73 -8.00 13.79 -11.13
N ASP A 74 -8.20 14.05 -12.42
CA ASP A 74 -7.09 14.20 -13.40
C ASP A 74 -6.20 15.42 -13.07
N ILE A 75 -6.77 16.52 -12.59
CA ILE A 75 -6.00 17.71 -12.16
C ILE A 75 -5.14 17.37 -10.95
N LEU A 76 -5.71 16.72 -9.93
CA LEU A 76 -4.99 16.32 -8.72
C LEU A 76 -3.82 15.39 -9.08
N ASP A 77 -4.03 14.43 -9.99
CA ASP A 77 -2.98 13.52 -10.46
C ASP A 77 -1.83 14.26 -11.18
N ARG A 78 -2.12 15.38 -11.84
CA ARG A 78 -1.12 16.21 -12.55
C ARG A 78 -0.40 17.22 -11.66
N THR A 79 -1.06 17.71 -10.61
CA THR A 79 -0.51 18.70 -9.68
C THR A 79 0.19 18.07 -8.47
N GLN A 80 0.15 16.75 -8.31
CA GLN A 80 0.94 16.09 -7.26
C GLN A 80 2.43 16.38 -7.46
N PRO A 81 3.12 17.01 -6.48
CA PRO A 81 4.57 17.02 -6.46
C PRO A 81 5.09 15.58 -6.40
N ALA A 82 6.31 15.37 -6.88
CA ALA A 82 6.97 14.08 -7.18
C ALA A 82 7.21 13.14 -5.97
N GLY A 83 6.24 12.96 -5.08
CA GLY A 83 6.31 12.19 -3.84
C GLY A 83 5.37 10.98 -3.76
N GLN A 84 4.54 10.71 -4.77
CA GLN A 84 4.08 9.34 -5.01
C GLN A 84 5.23 8.59 -5.67
N ILE A 85 5.67 7.47 -5.08
CA ILE A 85 6.53 6.50 -5.78
C ILE A 85 5.76 6.14 -7.06
N ARG A 86 6.22 6.66 -8.19
CA ARG A 86 5.61 6.34 -9.48
C ARG A 86 5.67 4.81 -9.65
N ALA A 87 4.71 4.21 -10.33
CA ALA A 87 4.77 2.76 -10.61
C ALA A 87 6.14 2.36 -11.17
N GLN A 88 6.73 3.23 -12.00
CA GLN A 88 8.08 3.10 -12.52
C GLN A 88 9.16 3.06 -11.41
N SER A 89 9.10 3.94 -10.41
CA SER A 89 10.04 3.98 -9.28
C SER A 89 9.93 2.74 -8.39
N ALA A 90 8.72 2.21 -8.19
CA ALA A 90 8.50 0.97 -7.42
C ALA A 90 9.13 -0.24 -8.14
N GLU A 91 9.02 -0.31 -9.46
CA GLU A 91 9.66 -1.36 -10.26
C GLU A 91 11.19 -1.30 -10.22
N LEU A 92 11.76 -0.09 -10.14
CA LEU A 92 13.21 0.10 -10.07
C LEU A 92 13.79 -0.12 -8.68
N ALA A 93 12.98 -0.08 -7.61
CA ALA A 93 13.43 -0.22 -6.24
C ALA A 93 14.16 -1.55 -5.95
N GLY A 94 13.82 -2.61 -6.70
CA GLY A 94 14.46 -3.94 -6.60
C GLY A 94 15.79 -4.07 -7.35
N TYR A 95 16.18 -3.06 -8.14
CA TYR A 95 17.41 -3.04 -8.92
C TYR A 95 18.26 -1.87 -8.45
N ARG A 96 19.12 -2.08 -7.44
CA ARG A 96 20.05 -1.04 -6.96
C ARG A 96 21.48 -1.22 -7.45
N ARG A 97 21.87 -2.48 -7.66
CA ARG A 97 23.23 -2.88 -8.06
C ARG A 97 23.47 -2.77 -9.56
N VAL A 98 22.46 -3.09 -10.35
CA VAL A 98 22.54 -3.08 -11.81
C VAL A 98 21.84 -1.85 -12.38
N ALA A 99 22.33 -1.32 -13.50
CA ALA A 99 21.64 -0.24 -14.17
C ALA A 99 20.24 -0.69 -14.64
N ALA A 100 19.22 0.04 -14.22
CA ALA A 100 17.84 -0.23 -14.56
C ALA A 100 17.07 1.07 -14.84
N LEU A 101 16.23 1.05 -15.86
CA LEU A 101 15.44 2.20 -16.29
C LEU A 101 14.08 1.80 -16.86
N CYS A 102 13.16 2.75 -16.86
CA CYS A 102 11.80 2.60 -17.38
C CYS A 102 11.63 3.44 -18.64
N ILE A 103 11.18 2.84 -19.74
CA ILE A 103 10.97 3.50 -21.04
C ILE A 103 9.48 3.56 -21.37
N ASN A 104 8.98 4.73 -21.76
CA ASN A 104 7.58 4.95 -22.09
C ASN A 104 7.25 4.72 -23.58
N GLY A 105 5.96 4.86 -23.94
CA GLY A 105 5.47 4.74 -25.32
C GLY A 105 6.10 5.69 -26.34
N ALA A 106 6.72 6.79 -25.89
CA ALA A 106 7.44 7.74 -26.74
C ALA A 106 8.94 7.43 -26.87
N LEU A 107 9.38 6.23 -26.41
CA LEU A 107 10.78 5.80 -26.40
C LEU A 107 11.72 6.75 -25.62
N LYS A 108 11.17 7.38 -24.58
CA LYS A 108 11.93 8.22 -23.65
C LYS A 108 12.07 7.56 -22.28
N ILE A 109 13.18 7.87 -21.61
CA ILE A 109 13.47 7.44 -20.24
C ILE A 109 12.49 8.16 -19.31
N SER A 110 11.56 7.38 -18.76
CA SER A 110 10.50 7.87 -17.87
C SER A 110 10.90 7.83 -16.39
N GLU A 111 11.81 6.94 -16.02
CA GLU A 111 12.43 6.83 -14.69
C GLU A 111 13.71 5.99 -14.82
N LEU A 112 14.66 6.16 -13.90
CA LEU A 112 15.93 5.42 -13.87
C LEU A 112 16.43 5.32 -12.42
N ASN A 113 17.26 4.31 -12.15
CA ASN A 113 17.96 4.19 -10.87
C ASN A 113 19.32 4.91 -10.93
N ASP A 114 19.92 5.14 -9.77
CA ASP A 114 21.22 5.81 -9.66
C ASP A 114 22.31 5.08 -10.47
N ALA A 115 22.31 3.74 -10.46
CA ALA A 115 23.26 2.95 -11.26
C ALA A 115 23.18 3.25 -12.77
N ALA A 116 21.98 3.42 -13.32
CA ALA A 116 21.81 3.79 -14.72
C ALA A 116 22.23 5.23 -14.99
N ALA A 117 21.96 6.16 -14.06
CA ALA A 117 22.41 7.54 -14.19
C ALA A 117 23.94 7.64 -14.21
N ASP A 118 24.60 6.96 -13.26
CA ASP A 118 26.05 6.98 -13.08
C ASP A 118 26.78 6.30 -14.26
N LEU A 119 26.33 5.10 -14.65
CA LEU A 119 27.02 4.29 -15.66
C LEU A 119 26.78 4.76 -17.08
N PHE A 120 25.57 5.27 -17.39
CA PHE A 120 25.21 5.67 -18.75
C PHE A 120 25.21 7.18 -18.97
N GLY A 121 25.33 7.99 -17.91
CA GLY A 121 25.32 9.45 -18.02
C GLY A 121 23.98 10.03 -18.52
N ILE A 122 22.90 9.29 -18.30
CA ILE A 122 21.54 9.62 -18.77
C ILE A 122 20.72 10.21 -17.63
N VAL A 123 19.74 11.05 -17.98
CA VAL A 123 18.77 11.58 -17.03
C VAL A 123 17.34 11.32 -17.47
N ARG A 124 16.41 11.55 -16.56
CA ARG A 124 14.99 11.40 -16.83
C ARG A 124 14.53 12.37 -17.93
N GLY A 125 13.79 11.85 -18.90
CA GLY A 125 13.30 12.59 -20.06
C GLY A 125 14.15 12.44 -21.31
N ASP A 126 15.37 11.91 -21.17
CA ASP A 126 16.26 11.66 -22.31
C ASP A 126 15.67 10.61 -23.26
N PRO A 127 15.94 10.73 -24.57
CA PRO A 127 15.59 9.67 -25.51
C PRO A 127 16.49 8.46 -25.30
N MET A 128 15.95 7.26 -25.55
CA MET A 128 16.73 6.01 -25.45
C MET A 128 17.98 5.96 -26.36
N THR A 129 18.06 6.84 -27.35
CA THR A 129 19.24 7.00 -28.22
C THR A 129 20.45 7.61 -27.50
N GLN A 130 20.29 8.13 -26.28
CA GLN A 130 21.40 8.57 -25.43
C GLN A 130 22.12 7.42 -24.73
N LEU A 131 21.56 6.20 -24.77
CA LEU A 131 22.27 5.04 -24.24
C LEU A 131 23.58 4.82 -25.03
N PRO A 132 24.68 4.43 -24.36
CA PRO A 132 25.98 4.26 -25.02
C PRO A 132 26.05 2.94 -25.80
N LEU A 133 25.20 2.77 -26.81
CA LEU A 133 25.11 1.56 -27.64
C LEU A 133 25.72 1.78 -29.02
N LEU A 134 26.01 0.67 -29.72
CA LEU A 134 26.29 0.73 -31.15
C LEU A 134 25.05 1.17 -31.95
N PRO A 135 25.21 1.84 -33.11
CA PRO A 135 24.10 2.27 -33.96
C PRO A 135 23.12 1.14 -34.31
N GLU A 136 23.61 -0.03 -34.68
CA GLU A 136 22.82 -1.22 -35.01
C GLU A 136 22.03 -1.78 -33.81
N ASP A 137 22.57 -1.61 -32.60
CA ASP A 137 21.93 -2.06 -31.36
C ASP A 137 20.83 -1.09 -30.91
N HIS A 138 20.90 0.19 -31.29
CA HIS A 138 19.80 1.13 -31.08
C HIS A 138 18.56 0.75 -31.87
N GLU A 139 18.71 0.33 -33.13
CA GLU A 139 17.59 -0.14 -33.95
C GLU A 139 16.99 -1.43 -33.37
N THR A 140 17.84 -2.38 -33.01
CA THR A 140 17.44 -3.65 -32.39
C THR A 140 16.66 -3.43 -31.09
N LEU A 141 17.13 -2.51 -30.23
CA LEU A 141 16.46 -2.15 -28.99
C LEU A 141 15.12 -1.44 -29.25
N ALA A 142 15.08 -0.51 -30.21
CA ALA A 142 13.86 0.22 -30.54
C ALA A 142 12.75 -0.72 -31.03
N ASP A 143 13.08 -1.70 -31.88
CA ASP A 143 12.12 -2.68 -32.36
C ASP A 143 11.63 -3.61 -31.25
N ALA A 144 12.53 -4.04 -30.36
CA ALA A 144 12.13 -4.81 -29.19
C ALA A 144 11.18 -4.02 -28.28
N LEU A 145 11.50 -2.76 -27.98
CA LEU A 145 10.65 -1.90 -27.16
C LEU A 145 9.28 -1.65 -27.81
N ARG A 146 9.22 -1.37 -29.11
CA ARG A 146 7.95 -1.22 -29.83
C ARG A 146 7.10 -2.48 -29.74
N ARG A 147 7.69 -3.68 -29.90
CA ARG A 147 6.98 -4.96 -29.73
C ARG A 147 6.42 -5.11 -28.31
N HIS A 148 7.21 -4.81 -27.28
CA HIS A 148 6.77 -4.87 -25.88
C HIS A 148 5.72 -3.81 -25.53
N LEU A 149 5.75 -2.64 -26.18
CA LEU A 149 4.78 -1.56 -25.96
C LEU A 149 3.45 -1.81 -26.69
N THR A 150 3.43 -2.63 -27.73
CA THR A 150 2.23 -2.88 -28.57
C THR A 150 1.60 -4.26 -28.38
N SER A 151 2.36 -5.29 -27.96
CA SER A 151 1.89 -6.68 -27.85
C SER A 151 2.01 -7.23 -26.43
N THR A 152 1.00 -7.99 -26.00
CA THR A 152 0.97 -8.71 -24.71
C THR A 152 1.47 -10.16 -24.82
N LYS A 153 1.79 -10.64 -26.02
CA LYS A 153 2.13 -12.06 -26.26
C LYS A 153 3.49 -12.49 -25.68
N HIS A 154 4.39 -11.55 -25.42
CA HIS A 154 5.71 -11.82 -24.84
C HIS A 154 6.04 -10.78 -23.78
N PRO A 155 5.67 -11.00 -22.49
CA PRO A 155 5.82 -9.99 -21.45
C PRO A 155 7.28 -9.73 -21.07
N THR A 156 8.21 -10.59 -21.46
CA THR A 156 9.65 -10.45 -21.16
C THR A 156 10.49 -10.92 -22.34
N SER A 157 11.61 -10.25 -22.61
CA SER A 157 12.64 -10.70 -23.57
C SER A 157 14.04 -10.42 -23.04
N LEU A 158 15.01 -11.21 -23.50
CA LEU A 158 16.43 -10.98 -23.29
C LEU A 158 17.08 -10.58 -24.61
N LEU A 159 17.90 -9.53 -24.59
CA LEU A 159 18.68 -9.05 -25.71
C LEU A 159 20.15 -9.06 -25.33
N ARG A 160 21.01 -9.25 -26.34
CA ARG A 160 22.45 -8.97 -26.22
C ARG A 160 22.70 -7.71 -27.03
N LEU A 161 23.11 -6.65 -26.38
CA LEU A 161 23.52 -5.40 -27.00
C LEU A 161 25.02 -5.18 -26.78
N THR A 162 25.61 -4.26 -27.51
CA THR A 162 27.02 -3.89 -27.39
C THR A 162 27.12 -2.47 -26.87
N VAL A 163 27.85 -2.29 -25.77
CA VAL A 163 28.05 -0.98 -25.14
C VAL A 163 29.40 -0.41 -25.57
N ARG A 164 29.42 0.91 -25.75
CA ARG A 164 30.64 1.69 -26.00
C ARG A 164 30.99 2.47 -24.73
N GLU A 165 32.09 2.13 -24.06
CA GLU A 165 32.51 2.86 -22.86
C GLU A 165 32.90 4.31 -23.21
N SER A 166 32.49 5.26 -22.37
CA SER A 166 32.57 6.71 -22.67
C SER A 166 33.95 7.34 -22.42
N ALA A 167 34.94 6.55 -21.96
CA ALA A 167 36.25 7.05 -21.55
C ALA A 167 37.40 6.33 -22.28
N GLY A 168 37.91 6.94 -23.34
CA GLY A 168 39.25 6.69 -23.90
C GLY A 168 39.51 5.31 -24.51
N GLN A 169 39.54 5.26 -25.85
CA GLN A 169 39.60 4.07 -26.74
C GLN A 169 38.37 3.16 -26.65
N ALA A 170 37.76 2.92 -27.82
CA ALA A 170 36.47 2.26 -27.99
C ALA A 170 36.55 0.75 -27.69
N GLU A 171 36.58 0.38 -26.42
CA GLU A 171 36.33 -1.00 -26.02
C GLU A 171 34.82 -1.25 -26.05
N LEU A 172 34.46 -2.28 -26.82
CA LEU A 172 33.09 -2.77 -26.98
C LEU A 172 32.93 -4.02 -26.14
N HIS A 173 31.98 -4.02 -25.22
CA HIS A 173 31.65 -5.21 -24.44
C HIS A 173 30.18 -5.59 -24.58
N PRO A 174 29.86 -6.90 -24.53
CA PRO A 174 28.48 -7.36 -24.59
C PRO A 174 27.76 -7.03 -23.29
N MET A 175 26.60 -6.38 -23.41
CA MET A 175 25.66 -6.12 -22.33
C MET A 175 24.40 -6.97 -22.53
N LEU A 176 24.04 -7.76 -21.52
CA LEU A 176 22.76 -8.45 -21.50
C LEU A 176 21.68 -7.50 -20.99
N VAL A 177 20.57 -7.44 -21.72
CA VAL A 177 19.45 -6.56 -21.41
C VAL A 177 18.17 -7.36 -21.32
N ARG A 178 17.52 -7.31 -20.17
CA ARG A 178 16.18 -7.87 -19.98
C ARG A 178 15.15 -6.75 -20.08
N LEU A 179 14.21 -6.92 -21.01
CA LEU A 179 13.06 -6.05 -21.16
C LEU A 179 11.83 -6.75 -20.59
N ARG A 180 11.03 -6.02 -19.81
CA ARG A 180 9.73 -6.49 -19.32
C ARG A 180 8.69 -5.40 -19.46
N ARG A 181 7.57 -5.70 -20.11
CA ARG A 181 6.41 -4.81 -20.14
C ARG A 181 5.77 -4.77 -18.75
N VAL A 182 5.42 -3.57 -18.29
CA VAL A 182 4.66 -3.34 -17.07
C VAL A 182 3.41 -2.56 -17.41
N GLU A 183 2.27 -3.06 -16.96
CA GLU A 183 1.00 -2.36 -17.06
C GLU A 183 0.85 -1.44 -15.85
N SER A 184 0.67 -0.14 -16.11
CA SER A 184 0.38 0.83 -15.07
C SER A 184 -1.13 0.95 -14.93
N ALA A 185 -1.67 0.72 -13.73
CA ALA A 185 -3.09 0.96 -13.47
C ALA A 185 -3.41 2.45 -13.71
N GLY A 186 -4.17 2.75 -14.77
CA GLY A 186 -4.54 4.12 -15.17
C GLY A 186 -3.50 4.89 -16.00
N GLY A 187 -2.36 4.29 -16.36
CA GLY A 187 -1.30 4.93 -17.16
C GLY A 187 -1.00 4.17 -18.45
N SER A 188 -0.31 4.84 -19.39
CA SER A 188 0.23 4.14 -20.57
C SER A 188 1.23 3.06 -20.13
N PRO A 189 1.24 1.89 -20.81
CA PRO A 189 2.21 0.84 -20.52
C PRO A 189 3.64 1.37 -20.70
N PHE A 190 4.56 0.83 -19.92
CA PHE A 190 5.98 1.13 -20.02
C PHE A 190 6.80 -0.16 -20.00
N VAL A 191 8.07 -0.07 -20.36
CA VAL A 191 9.00 -1.20 -20.34
C VAL A 191 10.08 -0.96 -19.30
N VAL A 192 10.26 -1.91 -18.40
CA VAL A 192 11.41 -1.95 -17.49
C VAL A 192 12.56 -2.63 -18.22
N MET A 193 13.68 -1.93 -18.33
CA MET A 193 14.93 -2.40 -18.90
C MET A 193 15.94 -2.58 -17.76
N VAL A 194 16.45 -3.79 -17.60
CA VAL A 194 17.48 -4.15 -16.60
C VAL A 194 18.71 -4.67 -17.34
N THR A 195 19.88 -4.14 -17.02
CA THR A 195 21.13 -4.51 -17.69
C THR A 195 22.02 -5.42 -16.83
N SER A 196 23.06 -5.98 -17.43
CA SER A 196 24.15 -6.68 -16.72
C SER A 196 25.22 -5.76 -16.13
N GLU A 197 25.11 -4.44 -16.34
CA GLU A 197 26.12 -3.47 -15.89
C GLU A 197 25.98 -3.23 -14.38
N ILE A 198 27.06 -3.42 -13.64
CA ILE A 198 27.09 -3.36 -12.18
C ILE A 198 27.76 -2.05 -11.73
N ARG A 199 27.10 -1.32 -10.83
CA ARG A 199 27.70 -0.16 -10.16
C ARG A 199 28.58 -0.61 -9.00
N TRP A 200 29.77 -0.02 -8.89
CA TRP A 200 30.62 -0.15 -7.72
C TRP A 200 30.07 0.71 -6.57
N PRO A 201 29.70 0.14 -5.40
CA PRO A 201 29.06 0.90 -4.32
C PRO A 201 29.95 1.97 -3.69
N ASP A 202 29.35 3.08 -3.30
CA ASP A 202 30.00 4.12 -2.48
C ASP A 202 30.35 3.55 -1.10
N GLY A 203 31.56 3.83 -0.61
CA GLY A 203 32.04 3.35 0.69
C GLY A 203 32.65 1.94 0.72
N LEU A 204 32.47 1.10 -0.32
CA LEU A 204 33.10 -0.22 -0.41
C LEU A 204 34.63 -0.13 -0.33
N ASN A 205 35.22 0.92 -0.88
CA ASN A 205 36.67 1.14 -0.85
C ASN A 205 37.20 1.24 0.59
N GLU A 206 36.48 1.96 1.46
CA GLU A 206 36.87 2.13 2.86
C GLU A 206 36.75 0.80 3.63
N ILE A 207 35.69 0.04 3.36
CA ILE A 207 35.47 -1.28 3.97
C ILE A 207 36.57 -2.26 3.57
N LEU A 208 36.92 -2.32 2.28
CA LEU A 208 37.99 -3.18 1.78
C LEU A 208 39.36 -2.77 2.32
N THR A 209 39.62 -1.47 2.43
CA THR A 209 40.84 -0.94 3.04
C THR A 209 40.93 -1.33 4.51
N ARG A 210 39.85 -1.12 5.28
CA ARG A 210 39.82 -1.39 6.72
C ARG A 210 39.85 -2.87 7.07
N SER A 211 39.12 -3.70 6.31
CA SER A 211 38.90 -5.11 6.66
C SER A 211 39.99 -6.04 6.10
N PHE A 212 40.55 -5.69 4.93
CA PHE A 212 41.53 -6.55 4.22
C PHE A 212 42.87 -5.84 3.97
N GLY A 213 43.03 -4.59 4.41
CA GLY A 213 44.28 -3.84 4.22
C GLY A 213 44.57 -3.57 2.74
N LEU A 214 43.54 -3.48 1.89
CA LEU A 214 43.72 -3.17 0.47
C LEU A 214 44.11 -1.71 0.29
N THR A 215 45.09 -1.46 -0.57
CA THR A 215 45.48 -0.11 -1.00
C THR A 215 44.54 0.41 -2.08
N SER A 216 44.47 1.73 -2.26
CA SER A 216 43.71 2.35 -3.38
C SER A 216 44.11 1.76 -4.73
N SER A 217 45.41 1.53 -4.92
CA SER A 217 45.95 0.92 -6.13
C SER A 217 45.52 -0.54 -6.34
N GLU A 218 45.35 -1.33 -5.28
CA GLU A 218 44.83 -2.69 -5.38
C GLU A 218 43.32 -2.70 -5.64
N ILE A 219 42.58 -1.76 -5.06
CA ILE A 219 41.14 -1.59 -5.29
C ILE A 219 40.84 -1.24 -6.75
N GLU A 220 41.64 -0.36 -7.37
CA GLU A 220 41.53 -0.04 -8.80
C GLU A 220 41.74 -1.27 -9.70
N VAL A 221 42.71 -2.13 -9.38
CA VAL A 221 42.89 -3.41 -10.09
C VAL A 221 41.68 -4.31 -9.90
N LEU A 222 41.18 -4.40 -8.67
CA LEU A 222 40.00 -5.21 -8.36
C LEU A 222 38.76 -4.73 -9.13
N GLN A 223 38.54 -3.42 -9.22
CA GLN A 223 37.49 -2.80 -10.04
C GLN A 223 37.63 -3.19 -11.52
N GLY A 224 38.83 -3.08 -12.09
CA GLY A 224 39.09 -3.49 -13.48
C GLY A 224 38.77 -4.96 -13.73
N LEU A 225 39.15 -5.84 -12.79
CA LEU A 225 38.83 -7.27 -12.87
C LEU A 225 37.32 -7.54 -12.81
N THR A 226 36.56 -6.81 -12.00
CA THR A 226 35.09 -6.96 -11.95
C THR A 226 34.39 -6.51 -13.22
N ARG A 227 35.03 -5.63 -14.01
CA ARG A 227 34.59 -5.23 -15.35
C ARG A 227 35.07 -6.18 -16.44
N SER A 228 35.63 -7.34 -16.06
CA SER A 228 36.18 -8.35 -16.97
C SER A 228 37.33 -7.85 -17.87
N LEU A 229 38.05 -6.81 -17.45
CA LEU A 229 39.23 -6.31 -18.17
C LEU A 229 40.42 -7.27 -18.04
N ALA A 230 41.22 -7.41 -19.09
CA ALA A 230 42.46 -8.16 -18.99
C ALA A 230 43.51 -7.37 -18.20
N PRO A 231 44.50 -8.03 -17.56
CA PRO A 231 45.56 -7.33 -16.82
C PRO A 231 46.36 -6.33 -17.66
N ARG A 232 46.40 -6.52 -18.98
CA ARG A 232 47.02 -5.58 -19.91
C ARG A 232 46.22 -4.28 -20.00
N ASP A 233 44.92 -4.38 -20.19
CA ASP A 233 44.03 -3.21 -20.36
C ASP A 233 43.96 -2.42 -19.04
N ILE A 234 43.96 -3.10 -17.89
CA ILE A 234 44.08 -2.47 -16.58
C ILE A 234 45.39 -1.71 -16.44
N ALA A 235 46.50 -2.24 -16.98
CA ALA A 235 47.80 -1.60 -16.93
C ALA A 235 47.84 -0.34 -17.81
N GLU A 236 47.29 -0.43 -19.02
CA GLU A 236 47.17 0.69 -19.96
C GLU A 236 46.30 1.82 -19.35
N ARG A 237 45.12 1.51 -18.82
CA ARG A 237 44.22 2.50 -18.16
C ARG A 237 44.84 3.19 -16.96
N ARG A 238 45.75 2.52 -16.26
CA ARG A 238 46.40 3.05 -15.05
C ARG A 238 47.76 3.67 -15.33
N GLU A 239 48.20 3.70 -16.60
CA GLU A 239 49.53 4.14 -17.02
C GLU A 239 50.65 3.42 -16.24
N ARG A 240 50.51 2.09 -16.06
CA ARG A 240 51.46 1.23 -15.33
C ARG A 240 51.91 0.04 -16.18
N SER A 241 52.98 -0.64 -15.75
CA SER A 241 53.42 -1.86 -16.41
C SER A 241 52.51 -3.05 -16.08
N VAL A 242 52.39 -3.99 -17.02
CA VAL A 242 51.60 -5.22 -16.84
C VAL A 242 52.17 -6.06 -15.67
N GLU A 243 53.48 -6.03 -15.46
CA GLU A 243 54.17 -6.67 -14.34
C GLU A 243 53.70 -6.09 -12.99
N THR A 244 53.48 -4.77 -12.92
CA THR A 244 52.97 -4.09 -11.72
C THR A 244 51.54 -4.53 -11.42
N VAL A 245 50.67 -4.60 -12.43
CA VAL A 245 49.29 -5.08 -12.25
C VAL A 245 49.28 -6.54 -11.83
N ARG A 246 50.10 -7.40 -12.43
CA ARG A 246 50.23 -8.82 -12.02
C ARG A 246 50.72 -8.98 -10.59
N ALA A 247 51.67 -8.14 -10.15
CA ALA A 247 52.13 -8.12 -8.77
C ALA A 247 51.00 -7.71 -7.81
N GLN A 248 50.18 -6.72 -8.18
CA GLN A 248 49.01 -6.29 -7.41
C GLN A 248 47.90 -7.35 -7.38
N ILE A 249 47.68 -8.09 -8.47
CA ILE A 249 46.77 -9.27 -8.48
C ILE A 249 47.28 -10.33 -7.50
N LYS A 250 48.59 -10.61 -7.48
CA LYS A 250 49.17 -11.57 -6.51
C LYS A 250 49.02 -11.09 -5.06
N SER A 251 49.22 -9.79 -4.83
CA SER A 251 48.99 -9.18 -3.51
C SER A 251 47.52 -9.27 -3.10
N LEU A 252 46.58 -9.00 -4.00
CA LEU A 252 45.14 -9.17 -3.79
C LEU A 252 44.78 -10.61 -3.41
N LEU A 253 45.30 -11.61 -4.13
CA LEU A 253 45.08 -13.02 -3.82
C LEU A 253 45.55 -13.37 -2.39
N LEU A 254 46.71 -12.87 -1.99
CA LEU A 254 47.26 -13.08 -0.65
C LEU A 254 46.42 -12.39 0.43
N LYS A 255 46.10 -11.10 0.26
CA LYS A 255 45.36 -10.32 1.27
C LYS A 255 43.90 -10.73 1.44
N THR A 256 43.30 -11.29 0.38
CA THR A 256 41.90 -11.78 0.40
C THR A 256 41.80 -13.29 0.62
N GLU A 257 42.93 -13.98 0.77
CA GLU A 257 43.02 -15.45 0.88
C GLU A 257 42.32 -16.21 -0.26
N THR A 258 42.29 -15.63 -1.46
CA THR A 258 41.68 -16.23 -2.66
C THR A 258 42.71 -16.99 -3.49
N ARG A 259 42.26 -18.02 -4.22
CA ARG A 259 43.15 -18.98 -4.91
C ARG A 259 43.31 -18.71 -6.40
N SER A 260 42.44 -17.89 -6.98
CA SER A 260 42.41 -17.60 -8.41
C SER A 260 41.82 -16.22 -8.68
N GLN A 261 42.09 -15.68 -9.88
CA GLN A 261 41.45 -14.43 -10.33
C GLN A 261 39.92 -14.55 -10.36
N GLY A 262 39.37 -15.72 -10.69
CA GLY A 262 37.92 -15.98 -10.62
C GLY A 262 37.38 -15.92 -9.19
N ASP A 263 38.12 -16.46 -8.22
CA ASP A 263 37.76 -16.34 -6.80
C ASP A 263 37.83 -14.90 -6.32
N LEU A 264 38.79 -14.11 -6.82
CA LEU A 264 38.93 -12.71 -6.49
C LEU A 264 37.77 -11.86 -7.06
N VAL A 265 37.33 -12.14 -8.28
CA VAL A 265 36.12 -11.51 -8.86
C VAL A 265 34.89 -11.91 -8.05
N ARG A 266 34.72 -13.20 -7.73
CA ARG A 266 33.62 -13.67 -6.88
C ARG A 266 33.64 -12.99 -5.51
N PHE A 267 34.81 -12.89 -4.89
CA PHE A 267 35.01 -12.18 -3.64
C PHE A 267 34.57 -10.72 -3.75
N ALA A 268 35.00 -9.99 -4.79
CA ALA A 268 34.59 -8.61 -5.00
C ALA A 268 33.08 -8.48 -5.19
N LEU A 269 32.46 -9.38 -5.98
CA LEU A 269 31.02 -9.40 -6.17
C LEU A 269 30.27 -9.67 -4.85
N SER A 270 30.80 -10.56 -3.99
CA SER A 270 30.27 -10.84 -2.65
C SER A 270 30.55 -9.71 -1.64
N ALA A 271 31.64 -8.98 -1.80
CA ALA A 271 31.97 -7.83 -0.95
C ALA A 271 31.09 -6.62 -1.30
N MET A 272 30.81 -6.38 -2.59
CA MET A 272 29.80 -5.39 -3.02
C MET A 272 28.44 -5.70 -2.44
N ASP A 273 28.12 -7.00 -2.39
CA ASP A 273 26.94 -7.50 -1.76
C ASP A 273 26.97 -7.13 -0.26
N VAL A 274 27.94 -7.58 0.54
CA VAL A 274 27.96 -7.30 2.00
C VAL A 274 28.11 -5.82 2.36
N ALA A 275 28.83 -5.04 1.56
CA ALA A 275 29.15 -3.63 1.82
C ALA A 275 28.06 -2.66 1.41
N ASP A 276 27.12 -3.07 0.55
CA ASP A 276 25.93 -2.27 0.31
C ASP A 276 25.16 -2.20 1.64
N PRO A 277 24.98 -1.01 2.27
CA PRO A 277 24.15 -0.88 3.46
C PRO A 277 22.72 -1.40 3.21
N ALA A 278 22.31 -1.49 1.94
CA ALA A 278 21.04 -2.06 1.50
C ALA A 278 21.04 -3.60 1.31
N GLN A 279 22.17 -4.30 1.45
CA GLN A 279 22.18 -5.77 1.56
C GLN A 279 21.91 -6.28 2.96
N ALA A 280 22.22 -5.48 3.99
CA ALA A 280 21.56 -5.65 5.28
C ALA A 280 20.03 -5.65 5.10
N ASP A 281 19.52 -4.92 4.11
CA ASP A 281 18.12 -4.86 3.64
C ASP A 281 17.71 -5.99 2.65
N HIS A 282 18.63 -6.75 2.05
CA HIS A 282 18.28 -7.96 1.27
C HIS A 282 18.14 -9.20 2.16
N THR A 283 18.99 -9.35 3.17
CA THR A 283 18.70 -10.26 4.30
C THR A 283 17.58 -9.72 5.20
N ALA A 284 17.29 -8.42 5.13
CA ALA A 284 16.09 -7.77 5.67
C ALA A 284 15.05 -7.40 4.59
N ALA A 285 14.70 -8.36 3.73
CA ALA A 285 13.39 -8.34 3.04
C ALA A 285 12.18 -8.38 4.00
N ARG A 286 12.42 -8.17 5.30
CA ARG A 286 11.44 -7.80 6.31
C ARG A 286 11.29 -6.29 6.24
N ARG A 287 10.28 -5.81 5.52
CA ARG A 287 9.78 -4.45 5.77
C ARG A 287 9.43 -4.39 7.26
N TRP A 288 9.77 -3.33 7.97
CA TRP A 288 9.46 -3.22 9.39
C TRP A 288 8.36 -2.18 9.61
N SER A 289 7.36 -2.55 10.39
CA SER A 289 6.46 -1.62 11.07
C SER A 289 7.14 -1.28 12.40
N GLY A 290 7.87 -0.16 12.46
CA GLY A 290 8.76 0.19 13.57
C GLY A 290 8.22 1.28 14.49
N GLY A 291 8.41 1.15 15.81
CA GLY A 291 8.19 2.24 16.76
C GLY A 291 9.24 3.34 16.62
N ARG A 292 8.83 4.57 16.94
CA ARG A 292 9.63 5.81 16.85
C ARG A 292 10.19 6.27 18.20
N GLY A 293 10.02 5.46 19.24
CA GLY A 293 10.68 5.68 20.53
C GLY A 293 9.76 5.66 21.75
N ASN A 294 8.44 5.45 21.58
CA ASN A 294 7.48 5.40 22.70
C ASN A 294 7.16 3.96 23.16
N GLY A 295 8.09 3.04 22.92
CA GLY A 295 8.03 1.65 23.40
C GLY A 295 7.34 0.66 22.46
N LEU A 296 6.73 1.09 21.35
CA LEU A 296 6.14 0.16 20.37
C LEU A 296 7.24 -0.65 19.67
N ALA A 297 7.27 -1.97 19.90
CA ALA A 297 8.29 -2.84 19.31
C ALA A 297 8.20 -2.85 17.78
N ALA A 298 9.36 -2.90 17.11
CA ALA A 298 9.40 -3.08 15.66
C ALA A 298 8.93 -4.48 15.27
N ARG A 299 8.05 -4.56 14.26
CA ARG A 299 7.48 -5.80 13.75
C ARG A 299 7.84 -5.97 12.28
N ALA A 300 8.42 -7.11 11.95
CA ALA A 300 8.69 -7.46 10.57
C ALA A 300 7.38 -7.86 9.87
N PHE A 301 7.13 -7.28 8.70
CA PHE A 301 6.18 -7.81 7.74
C PHE A 301 6.65 -9.20 7.30
N LYS A 302 5.70 -10.13 7.27
CA LYS A 302 5.83 -11.42 6.61
C LYS A 302 5.02 -11.39 5.31
N SER A 303 5.32 -12.31 4.40
CA SER A 303 4.66 -12.36 3.10
C SER A 303 4.41 -13.79 2.66
N ILE A 304 3.32 -13.99 1.92
CA ILE A 304 3.07 -15.18 1.10
C ILE A 304 2.94 -14.79 -0.37
N ARG A 305 3.09 -15.78 -1.26
CA ARG A 305 2.76 -15.66 -2.69
C ARG A 305 1.46 -16.39 -2.98
N ARG A 306 0.59 -15.77 -3.76
CA ARG A 306 -0.67 -16.33 -4.22
C ARG A 306 -0.54 -16.90 -5.64
N PRO A 307 -1.48 -17.74 -6.13
CA PRO A 307 -1.40 -18.36 -7.46
C PRO A 307 -1.32 -17.37 -8.63
N ASP A 308 -1.77 -16.14 -8.44
CA ASP A 308 -1.67 -15.01 -9.38
C ASP A 308 -0.30 -14.29 -9.30
N ASP A 309 0.70 -14.90 -8.66
CA ASP A 309 2.02 -14.34 -8.31
C ASP A 309 1.95 -13.09 -7.41
N ARG A 310 0.78 -12.73 -6.89
CA ARG A 310 0.64 -11.57 -6.01
C ARG A 310 1.32 -11.84 -4.67
N ARG A 311 2.13 -10.88 -4.22
CA ARG A 311 2.65 -10.83 -2.85
C ARG A 311 1.53 -10.38 -1.92
N VAL A 312 1.34 -11.06 -0.80
CA VAL A 312 0.39 -10.66 0.24
C VAL A 312 1.13 -10.54 1.56
N ASP A 313 1.10 -9.35 2.15
CA ASP A 313 1.77 -9.02 3.40
C ASP A 313 0.86 -9.19 4.60
N TYR A 314 1.46 -9.47 5.75
CA TYR A 314 0.80 -9.47 7.04
C TYR A 314 1.80 -9.20 8.17
N LEU A 315 1.28 -8.82 9.33
CA LEU A 315 2.06 -8.66 10.57
C LEU A 315 1.63 -9.70 11.60
N LEU A 316 2.57 -10.01 12.50
CA LEU A 316 2.30 -10.74 13.73
C LEU A 316 2.54 -9.80 14.92
N LEU A 317 1.51 -9.61 15.75
CA LEU A 317 1.58 -8.89 17.02
C LEU A 317 1.37 -9.88 18.18
N GLY A 318 1.77 -9.49 19.39
CA GLY A 318 1.71 -10.37 20.55
C GLY A 318 2.80 -11.45 20.55
N ASP A 319 2.45 -12.66 20.99
CA ASP A 319 3.32 -13.83 21.05
C ASP A 319 3.25 -14.62 19.72
N PRO A 320 4.35 -14.76 18.96
CA PRO A 320 4.38 -15.55 17.72
C PRO A 320 4.10 -17.05 17.89
N ARG A 321 4.07 -17.57 19.12
CA ARG A 321 3.71 -18.96 19.45
C ARG A 321 2.35 -19.07 20.13
N GLY A 322 1.67 -17.94 20.30
CA GLY A 322 0.37 -17.87 20.96
C GLY A 322 -0.79 -18.43 20.13
N ARG A 323 -1.96 -18.49 20.76
CA ARG A 323 -3.23 -18.86 20.11
C ARG A 323 -3.62 -17.82 19.05
N PRO A 324 -4.05 -18.24 17.85
CA PRO A 324 -4.28 -17.33 16.74
C PRO A 324 -5.51 -16.44 16.94
N VAL A 325 -5.37 -15.18 16.58
CA VAL A 325 -6.44 -14.15 16.55
C VAL A 325 -6.28 -13.40 15.24
N MET A 326 -7.34 -13.25 14.46
CA MET A 326 -7.29 -12.46 13.22
C MET A 326 -7.75 -11.03 13.50
N TYR A 327 -6.96 -10.03 13.12
CA TYR A 327 -7.34 -8.62 13.27
C TYR A 327 -7.35 -7.92 11.91
N LEU A 328 -8.52 -7.45 11.48
CA LEU A 328 -8.69 -6.71 10.23
C LEU A 328 -8.63 -5.18 10.50
N PRO A 329 -7.64 -4.46 9.95
CA PRO A 329 -7.25 -3.12 10.43
C PRO A 329 -7.98 -1.93 9.79
N GLY A 330 -9.09 -2.16 9.09
CA GLY A 330 -9.85 -1.12 8.40
C GLY A 330 -9.14 -0.54 7.17
N PHE A 331 -9.85 0.31 6.42
CA PHE A 331 -9.33 0.91 5.18
C PHE A 331 -8.26 1.98 5.47
N LEU A 332 -8.27 2.61 6.66
CA LEU A 332 -7.21 3.50 7.11
C LEU A 332 -5.91 2.76 7.45
N GLY A 333 -5.94 1.43 7.45
CA GLY A 333 -4.79 0.57 7.65
C GLY A 333 -4.23 0.64 9.05
N LEU A 334 -5.07 0.67 10.10
CA LEU A 334 -4.64 0.78 11.50
C LEU A 334 -4.04 -0.53 12.03
N ALA A 335 -2.95 -0.98 11.41
CA ALA A 335 -2.39 -2.33 11.55
C ALA A 335 -1.60 -2.60 12.83
N ARG A 336 -1.46 -1.58 13.70
CA ARG A 336 -0.74 -1.67 14.98
C ARG A 336 -1.66 -1.26 16.11
N LEU A 337 -1.49 -1.90 17.25
CA LEU A 337 -2.23 -1.59 18.47
C LEU A 337 -1.32 -0.78 19.41
N PRO A 338 -1.87 -0.05 20.40
CA PRO A 338 -1.07 0.63 21.41
C PRO A 338 -0.08 -0.33 22.07
N THR A 339 1.09 0.19 22.47
CA THR A 339 2.18 -0.62 23.05
C THR A 339 1.71 -1.54 24.18
N ALA A 340 0.86 -1.03 25.08
CA ALA A 340 0.30 -1.81 26.18
C ALA A 340 -0.59 -2.98 25.69
N ALA A 341 -1.35 -2.78 24.62
CA ALA A 341 -2.21 -3.81 24.03
C ALA A 341 -1.38 -4.94 23.40
N GLU A 342 -0.32 -4.61 22.64
CA GLU A 342 0.56 -5.64 22.06
C GLU A 342 1.32 -6.42 23.14
N ALA A 343 1.79 -5.73 24.19
CA ALA A 343 2.49 -6.36 25.31
C ALA A 343 1.54 -7.28 26.10
N GLU A 344 0.31 -6.84 26.35
CA GLU A 344 -0.68 -7.64 27.07
C GLU A 344 -1.14 -8.85 26.25
N ALA A 345 -1.34 -8.69 24.94
CA ALA A 345 -1.62 -9.80 24.04
C ALA A 345 -0.50 -10.85 24.08
N ALA A 346 0.78 -10.42 24.10
CA ALA A 346 1.90 -11.33 24.28
C ALA A 346 1.88 -12.04 25.65
N ARG A 347 1.60 -11.31 26.73
CA ARG A 347 1.52 -11.87 28.09
C ARG A 347 0.41 -12.93 28.21
N ARG A 348 -0.70 -12.76 27.49
CA ARG A 348 -1.82 -13.69 27.43
C ARG A 348 -1.63 -14.82 26.40
N GLY A 349 -0.45 -14.91 25.78
CA GLY A 349 -0.16 -15.94 24.78
C GLY A 349 -1.04 -15.85 23.54
N MET A 350 -1.36 -14.64 23.08
CA MET A 350 -2.13 -14.39 21.86
C MET A 350 -1.21 -14.04 20.68
N ARG A 351 -1.46 -14.69 19.55
CA ARG A 351 -0.82 -14.39 18.25
C ARG A 351 -1.81 -13.64 17.36
N ILE A 352 -1.67 -12.33 17.32
CA ILE A 352 -2.55 -11.48 16.50
C ILE A 352 -1.98 -11.40 15.08
N ILE A 353 -2.71 -11.96 14.13
CA ILE A 353 -2.40 -11.99 12.70
C ILE A 353 -3.12 -10.83 12.03
N VAL A 354 -2.36 -9.92 11.40
CA VAL A 354 -2.90 -8.70 10.78
C VAL A 354 -2.63 -8.72 9.27
N PRO A 355 -3.58 -9.19 8.45
CA PRO A 355 -3.43 -9.23 7.01
C PRO A 355 -3.44 -7.82 6.41
N VAL A 356 -2.58 -7.59 5.42
CA VAL A 356 -2.56 -6.36 4.61
C VAL A 356 -3.35 -6.61 3.33
N ARG A 357 -4.45 -5.87 3.16
CA ARG A 357 -5.36 -6.02 2.03
C ARG A 357 -4.70 -5.85 0.67
N PRO A 358 -5.25 -6.43 -0.40
CA PRO A 358 -4.68 -6.30 -1.75
C PRO A 358 -4.60 -4.84 -2.21
N GLY A 359 -3.42 -4.44 -2.69
CA GLY A 359 -3.10 -3.08 -3.11
C GLY A 359 -2.76 -2.10 -1.97
N TYR A 360 -2.74 -2.58 -0.72
CA TYR A 360 -2.25 -1.82 0.43
C TYR A 360 -0.86 -2.29 0.86
N GLY A 361 -0.11 -1.40 1.48
CA GLY A 361 1.23 -1.69 1.98
C GLY A 361 2.09 -2.35 0.91
N GLY A 362 2.68 -3.50 1.25
CA GLY A 362 3.43 -4.31 0.30
C GLY A 362 2.66 -5.41 -0.42
N SER A 363 1.36 -5.51 -0.21
CA SER A 363 0.51 -6.45 -0.92
C SER A 363 0.26 -5.95 -2.34
N GLY A 364 0.44 -6.82 -3.33
CA GLY A 364 0.13 -6.48 -4.72
C GLY A 364 -1.37 -6.23 -4.92
N PRO A 365 -1.76 -5.49 -5.96
CA PRO A 365 -3.16 -5.21 -6.29
C PRO A 365 -3.86 -6.43 -6.90
N LEU A 366 -5.18 -6.50 -6.73
CA LEU A 366 -6.00 -7.49 -7.46
C LEU A 366 -6.20 -7.08 -8.93
N PRO A 367 -6.39 -8.06 -9.84
CA PRO A 367 -6.91 -7.78 -11.18
C PRO A 367 -8.25 -7.04 -11.11
N ALA A 368 -8.52 -6.15 -12.07
CA ALA A 368 -9.71 -5.29 -12.06
C ALA A 368 -11.05 -6.05 -12.07
N ALA A 369 -11.07 -7.29 -12.60
CA ALA A 369 -12.27 -8.14 -12.68
C ALA A 369 -12.40 -9.11 -11.50
N ALA A 370 -11.47 -9.13 -10.55
CA ALA A 370 -11.52 -10.05 -9.42
C ALA A 370 -12.57 -9.63 -8.40
N ASP A 371 -13.30 -10.60 -7.84
CA ASP A 371 -14.16 -10.38 -6.68
C ASP A 371 -13.28 -10.10 -5.45
N ARG A 372 -13.37 -8.87 -4.91
CA ARG A 372 -12.49 -8.42 -3.82
C ARG A 372 -12.81 -9.10 -2.49
N LEU A 373 -14.08 -9.37 -2.19
CA LEU A 373 -14.48 -10.01 -0.93
C LEU A 373 -13.94 -11.44 -0.87
N SER A 374 -14.19 -12.21 -1.92
CA SER A 374 -13.74 -13.60 -2.04
C SER A 374 -12.21 -13.69 -2.07
N ALA A 375 -11.55 -12.86 -2.88
CA ALA A 375 -10.09 -12.84 -2.95
C ALA A 375 -9.44 -12.47 -1.61
N HIS A 376 -10.05 -11.55 -0.84
CA HIS A 376 -9.54 -11.23 0.49
C HIS A 376 -9.76 -12.36 1.50
N ALA A 377 -10.93 -13.02 1.47
CA ALA A 377 -11.19 -14.21 2.28
C ALA A 377 -10.16 -15.32 2.00
N ASP A 378 -9.84 -15.57 0.73
CA ASP A 378 -8.84 -16.55 0.31
C ASP A 378 -7.42 -16.18 0.76
N ASP A 379 -7.08 -14.88 0.71
CA ASP A 379 -5.80 -14.39 1.23
C ASP A 379 -5.70 -14.58 2.75
N ILE A 380 -6.76 -14.29 3.50
CA ILE A 380 -6.80 -14.51 4.95
C ILE A 380 -6.64 -16.00 5.27
N ALA A 381 -7.36 -16.88 4.58
CA ALA A 381 -7.25 -18.33 4.76
C ALA A 381 -5.83 -18.83 4.48
N ALA A 382 -5.19 -18.34 3.40
CA ALA A 382 -3.83 -18.71 3.05
C ALA A 382 -2.79 -18.21 4.08
N ILE A 383 -2.98 -17.00 4.63
CA ILE A 383 -2.15 -16.50 5.73
C ILE A 383 -2.34 -17.36 6.99
N ALA A 384 -3.59 -17.71 7.31
CA ALA A 384 -3.89 -18.57 8.44
C ALA A 384 -3.22 -19.95 8.30
N ASP A 385 -3.25 -20.56 7.11
CA ASP A 385 -2.56 -21.82 6.83
C ASP A 385 -1.05 -21.70 6.98
N GLN A 386 -0.45 -20.62 6.47
CA GLN A 386 0.98 -20.34 6.63
C GLN A 386 1.41 -20.22 8.10
N GLU A 387 0.51 -19.72 8.96
CA GLU A 387 0.73 -19.60 10.40
C GLU A 387 0.27 -20.82 11.19
N GLY A 388 -0.29 -21.85 10.55
CA GLY A 388 -0.87 -23.01 11.22
C GLY A 388 -2.09 -22.67 12.09
N ALA A 389 -2.84 -21.63 11.72
CA ALA A 389 -4.06 -21.20 12.39
C ALA A 389 -5.29 -21.89 11.77
N GLY A 390 -5.69 -23.03 12.36
CA GLY A 390 -6.87 -23.78 11.93
C GLY A 390 -8.18 -23.02 12.16
N GLN A 391 -8.37 -22.52 13.39
CA GLN A 391 -9.55 -21.74 13.80
C GLN A 391 -9.13 -20.53 14.63
N PHE A 392 -9.87 -19.42 14.53
CA PHE A 392 -9.52 -18.17 15.22
C PHE A 392 -10.73 -17.23 15.37
N PRO A 393 -10.81 -16.45 16.45
CA PRO A 393 -11.73 -15.32 16.52
C PRO A 393 -11.21 -14.17 15.64
N VAL A 394 -12.13 -13.36 15.12
CA VAL A 394 -11.84 -12.23 14.24
C VAL A 394 -12.23 -10.92 14.91
N ILE A 395 -11.27 -10.02 15.09
CA ILE A 395 -11.49 -8.64 15.50
C ILE A 395 -11.57 -7.77 14.24
N VAL A 396 -12.61 -6.95 14.14
CA VAL A 396 -12.82 -6.05 13.00
C VAL A 396 -13.08 -4.62 13.48
N ILE A 397 -12.60 -3.66 12.70
CA ILE A 397 -12.92 -2.24 12.86
C ILE A 397 -13.42 -1.68 11.53
N GLN A 398 -14.14 -0.56 11.58
CA GLN A 398 -14.63 0.10 10.36
C GLN A 398 -15.39 -0.89 9.46
N ASP A 399 -15.16 -0.85 8.16
CA ASP A 399 -15.95 -1.59 7.18
C ASP A 399 -15.61 -3.09 7.10
N ASP A 400 -14.82 -3.61 8.05
CA ASP A 400 -14.28 -4.98 8.00
C ASP A 400 -15.25 -6.06 8.44
N LEU A 401 -16.42 -5.69 8.94
CA LEU A 401 -17.48 -6.65 9.22
C LEU A 401 -17.88 -7.42 7.95
N ALA A 402 -17.94 -6.76 6.79
CA ALA A 402 -18.25 -7.42 5.53
C ALA A 402 -17.17 -8.44 5.13
N TYR A 403 -15.90 -8.09 5.35
CA TYR A 403 -14.77 -8.96 5.05
C TYR A 403 -14.68 -10.18 5.98
N ALA A 404 -14.96 -10.01 7.27
CA ALA A 404 -15.04 -11.13 8.20
C ALA A 404 -16.26 -12.04 7.90
N ALA A 405 -17.40 -11.46 7.52
CA ALA A 405 -18.55 -12.23 7.10
C ALA A 405 -18.28 -13.03 5.81
N ALA A 406 -17.61 -12.41 4.83
CA ALA A 406 -17.18 -13.08 3.61
C ALA A 406 -16.19 -14.22 3.89
N LEU A 407 -15.25 -14.03 4.82
CA LEU A 407 -14.35 -15.09 5.28
C LEU A 407 -15.13 -16.28 5.86
N ALA A 408 -16.06 -16.03 6.78
CA ALA A 408 -16.85 -17.08 7.40
C ALA A 408 -17.78 -17.80 6.39
N ALA A 409 -18.22 -17.13 5.34
CA ALA A 409 -19.01 -17.72 4.26
C ALA A 409 -18.15 -18.57 3.31
N ALA A 410 -16.99 -18.06 2.88
CA ALA A 410 -16.11 -18.71 1.91
C ALA A 410 -15.28 -19.85 2.52
N HIS A 411 -14.90 -19.72 3.80
CA HIS A 411 -14.09 -20.70 4.54
C HIS A 411 -14.80 -21.11 5.86
N PRO A 412 -15.90 -21.88 5.78
CA PRO A 412 -16.66 -22.29 6.96
C PRO A 412 -15.79 -23.01 8.00
N GLY A 413 -15.99 -22.68 9.27
CA GLY A 413 -15.26 -23.28 10.39
C GLY A 413 -13.90 -22.66 10.71
N ARG A 414 -13.40 -21.70 9.92
CA ARG A 414 -12.17 -20.94 10.25
C ARG A 414 -12.42 -19.87 11.32
N ALA A 415 -13.46 -19.04 11.13
CA ALA A 415 -13.83 -18.01 12.10
C ALA A 415 -14.68 -18.62 13.23
N THR A 416 -14.27 -18.41 14.48
CA THR A 416 -15.01 -18.92 15.66
C THR A 416 -15.94 -17.88 16.27
N ALA A 417 -15.57 -16.60 16.20
CA ALA A 417 -16.39 -15.47 16.60
C ALA A 417 -15.99 -14.22 15.80
N ILE A 418 -16.89 -13.24 15.68
CA ILE A 418 -16.58 -11.91 15.15
C ILE A 418 -16.85 -10.85 16.22
N PHE A 419 -15.82 -10.06 16.53
CA PHE A 419 -15.87 -8.94 17.47
C PHE A 419 -15.63 -7.63 16.72
N GLY A 420 -16.70 -6.86 16.50
CA GLY A 420 -16.63 -5.55 15.86
C GLY A 420 -16.45 -4.43 16.86
N PHE A 421 -15.44 -3.58 16.69
CA PHE A 421 -15.20 -2.40 17.54
C PHE A 421 -15.38 -1.14 16.71
N GLY A 422 -16.53 -0.47 16.88
CA GLY A 422 -16.92 0.60 15.95
C GLY A 422 -16.88 0.09 14.51
N ALA A 423 -17.42 -1.11 14.28
CA ALA A 423 -17.50 -1.67 12.95
C ALA A 423 -18.73 -1.11 12.23
N SER A 424 -18.66 -0.97 10.92
CA SER A 424 -19.79 -0.52 10.11
C SER A 424 -20.91 -1.54 10.21
N VAL A 425 -22.09 -1.03 10.52
CA VAL A 425 -23.32 -1.81 10.63
C VAL A 425 -24.11 -1.76 9.33
N PRO A 426 -25.05 -2.68 9.08
CA PRO A 426 -25.95 -2.57 7.93
C PRO A 426 -26.66 -1.21 7.89
N VAL A 427 -26.54 -0.51 6.76
CA VAL A 427 -27.25 0.74 6.49
C VAL A 427 -28.06 0.56 5.21
N ASP A 428 -29.36 0.29 5.37
CA ASP A 428 -30.30 -0.06 4.29
C ASP A 428 -31.48 0.93 4.16
N ARG A 429 -31.50 1.98 4.98
CA ARG A 429 -32.53 3.04 4.98
C ARG A 429 -31.94 4.44 4.98
N ALA A 430 -32.58 5.36 4.26
CA ALA A 430 -32.14 6.75 4.12
C ALA A 430 -32.00 7.48 5.48
N HIS A 431 -32.92 7.26 6.42
CA HIS A 431 -32.90 7.90 7.73
C HIS A 431 -31.69 7.49 8.60
N GLN A 432 -31.09 6.33 8.35
CA GLN A 432 -29.89 5.89 9.07
C GLN A 432 -28.69 6.77 8.71
N PHE A 433 -28.58 7.26 7.46
CA PHE A 433 -27.58 8.26 7.07
C PHE A 433 -27.85 9.61 7.74
N ASP A 434 -29.11 10.04 7.83
CA ASP A 434 -29.49 11.31 8.47
C ASP A 434 -29.07 11.37 9.95
N ARG A 435 -28.93 10.21 10.62
CA ARG A 435 -28.46 10.14 12.01
C ARG A 435 -26.93 10.22 12.14
N MET A 436 -26.17 9.93 11.09
CA MET A 436 -24.70 9.99 11.13
C MET A 436 -24.22 11.44 11.32
N LEU A 437 -23.04 11.61 11.93
CA LEU A 437 -22.38 12.91 11.99
C LEU A 437 -21.95 13.37 10.59
N ARG A 438 -21.91 14.69 10.36
CA ARG A 438 -21.81 15.29 9.02
C ARG A 438 -20.71 14.70 8.12
N TRP A 439 -19.52 14.47 8.67
CA TRP A 439 -18.38 13.91 7.92
C TRP A 439 -18.62 12.47 7.46
N HIS A 440 -19.16 11.64 8.36
CA HIS A 440 -19.45 10.24 8.07
C HIS A 440 -20.68 10.13 7.16
N ARG A 441 -21.70 10.95 7.39
CA ARG A 441 -22.85 11.06 6.49
C ARG A 441 -22.40 11.39 5.08
N PHE A 442 -21.54 12.40 4.91
CA PHE A 442 -20.99 12.79 3.62
C PHE A 442 -20.25 11.64 2.95
N LEU A 443 -19.31 10.99 3.64
CA LEU A 443 -18.53 9.89 3.08
C LEU A 443 -19.40 8.69 2.67
N TYR A 444 -20.18 8.15 3.61
CA TYR A 444 -20.97 6.93 3.40
C TYR A 444 -22.14 7.16 2.43
N SER A 445 -22.80 8.33 2.48
CA SER A 445 -23.84 8.63 1.50
C SER A 445 -23.25 8.89 0.11
N SER A 446 -22.07 9.49 0.00
CA SER A 446 -21.41 9.67 -1.31
C SER A 446 -21.06 8.34 -1.96
N VAL A 447 -20.59 7.36 -1.18
CA VAL A 447 -20.32 6.00 -1.68
C VAL A 447 -21.58 5.35 -2.25
N GLN A 448 -22.73 5.53 -1.58
CA GLN A 448 -23.96 4.84 -1.95
C GLN A 448 -24.80 5.56 -3.01
N PHE A 449 -24.84 6.89 -2.95
CA PHE A 449 -25.74 7.72 -3.75
C PHE A 449 -25.01 8.49 -4.87
N THR A 450 -23.69 8.70 -4.76
CA THR A 450 -22.89 9.39 -5.79
C THR A 450 -21.53 8.70 -6.03
N PRO A 451 -21.48 7.43 -6.48
CA PRO A 451 -20.22 6.68 -6.59
C PRO A 451 -19.17 7.33 -7.52
N SER A 452 -19.59 8.15 -8.48
CA SER A 452 -18.70 8.90 -9.39
C SER A 452 -17.83 9.94 -8.67
N LEU A 453 -18.21 10.35 -7.45
CA LEU A 453 -17.44 11.27 -6.60
C LEU A 453 -16.28 10.57 -5.88
N VAL A 454 -16.36 9.25 -5.66
CA VAL A 454 -15.37 8.48 -4.86
C VAL A 454 -13.91 8.67 -5.33
N PRO A 455 -13.57 8.58 -6.63
CA PRO A 455 -12.18 8.75 -7.08
C PRO A 455 -11.59 10.12 -6.73
N PHE A 456 -12.41 11.17 -6.74
CA PHE A 456 -12.02 12.51 -6.34
C PHE A 456 -11.83 12.61 -4.81
N LEU A 457 -12.75 12.05 -4.02
CA LEU A 457 -12.65 12.05 -2.55
C LEU A 457 -11.39 11.36 -2.06
N VAL A 458 -11.12 10.18 -2.61
CA VAL A 458 -9.94 9.39 -2.22
C VAL A 458 -8.67 10.17 -2.57
N ARG A 459 -8.54 10.69 -3.81
CA ARG A 459 -7.37 11.50 -4.22
C ARG A 459 -7.19 12.72 -3.31
N THR A 460 -8.27 13.45 -3.03
CA THR A 460 -8.23 14.61 -2.14
C THR A 460 -7.76 14.24 -0.74
N GLY A 461 -8.26 13.13 -0.19
CA GLY A 461 -7.82 12.63 1.11
C GLY A 461 -6.32 12.31 1.14
N PHE A 462 -5.79 11.67 0.10
CA PHE A 462 -4.35 11.41 0.00
C PHE A 462 -3.51 12.70 -0.15
N VAL A 463 -4.03 13.71 -0.86
CA VAL A 463 -3.38 15.04 -0.92
C VAL A 463 -3.41 15.72 0.44
N MET A 464 -4.49 15.59 1.22
CA MET A 464 -4.52 16.07 2.61
C MET A 464 -3.45 15.40 3.46
N VAL A 465 -3.32 14.08 3.38
CA VAL A 465 -2.26 13.35 4.11
C VAL A 465 -0.87 13.91 3.79
N GLN A 466 -0.60 14.27 2.53
CA GLN A 466 0.66 14.90 2.14
C GLN A 466 0.83 16.32 2.71
N ARG A 467 -0.24 17.12 2.76
CA ARG A 467 -0.18 18.52 3.21
C ARG A 467 -0.17 18.69 4.73
N ILE A 468 -1.01 17.94 5.45
CA ILE A 468 -1.22 18.11 6.90
C ILE A 468 -0.72 16.91 7.73
N GLY A 469 -0.10 15.91 7.06
CA GLY A 469 0.41 14.70 7.70
C GLY A 469 -0.68 13.67 8.01
N LYS A 470 -0.26 12.43 8.27
CA LYS A 470 -1.14 11.30 8.63
C LYS A 470 -2.03 11.62 9.82
N LEU A 471 -1.43 12.10 10.90
CA LEU A 471 -2.16 12.39 12.13
C LEU A 471 -3.14 13.55 11.93
N GLY A 472 -2.74 14.60 11.21
CA GLY A 472 -3.64 15.71 10.87
C GLY A 472 -4.85 15.26 10.04
N PHE A 473 -4.63 14.33 9.10
CA PHE A 473 -5.70 13.72 8.32
C PHE A 473 -6.62 12.84 9.17
N LEU A 474 -6.06 11.94 10.00
CA LEU A 474 -6.84 11.11 10.92
C LEU A 474 -7.67 11.98 11.87
N LEU A 475 -7.10 13.05 12.42
CA LEU A 475 -7.81 14.04 13.25
C LEU A 475 -8.99 14.70 12.54
N LYS A 476 -8.91 14.89 11.22
CA LYS A 476 -10.03 15.43 10.42
C LYS A 476 -11.10 14.36 10.17
N VAL A 477 -10.71 13.16 9.74
CA VAL A 477 -11.64 12.09 9.35
C VAL A 477 -12.37 11.48 10.55
N LEU A 478 -11.67 11.26 11.66
CA LEU A 478 -12.21 10.59 12.84
C LEU A 478 -13.10 11.48 13.71
N ASN A 479 -13.22 12.77 13.36
CA ASN A 479 -13.97 13.81 14.08
C ASN A 479 -13.39 14.15 15.47
N LYS A 480 -13.19 15.45 15.72
CA LYS A 480 -12.59 15.99 16.96
C LYS A 480 -13.60 16.12 18.11
N ALA A 481 -14.32 15.05 18.45
CA ALA A 481 -15.31 15.13 19.53
C ALA A 481 -15.17 13.96 20.51
N GLY A 482 -15.35 14.28 21.80
CA GLY A 482 -15.51 13.29 22.86
C GLY A 482 -14.26 12.45 23.10
N ALA A 483 -14.46 11.15 23.25
CA ALA A 483 -13.43 10.21 23.71
C ALA A 483 -12.20 10.10 22.78
N ASP A 484 -12.38 10.25 21.46
CA ASP A 484 -11.29 10.13 20.49
C ASP A 484 -10.28 11.29 20.63
N GLU A 485 -10.73 12.50 20.98
CA GLU A 485 -9.82 13.63 21.20
C GLU A 485 -8.92 13.41 22.42
N ALA A 486 -9.47 12.83 23.49
CA ALA A 486 -8.67 12.48 24.67
C ALA A 486 -7.64 11.40 24.33
N LEU A 487 -8.04 10.40 23.54
CA LEU A 487 -7.17 9.30 23.12
C LEU A 487 -6.00 9.79 22.25
N LEU A 488 -6.22 10.79 21.42
CA LEU A 488 -5.19 11.39 20.55
C LEU A 488 -4.17 12.26 21.31
N LYS A 489 -4.29 12.37 22.64
CA LYS A 489 -3.26 12.97 23.51
C LYS A 489 -2.29 11.92 24.08
N ASP A 490 -2.61 10.64 23.97
CA ASP A 490 -1.75 9.54 24.43
C ASP A 490 -0.63 9.26 23.40
N PRO A 491 0.65 9.44 23.76
CA PRO A 491 1.77 9.18 22.85
C PRO A 491 1.85 7.74 22.35
N ALA A 492 1.40 6.75 23.14
CA ALA A 492 1.40 5.34 22.74
C ALA A 492 0.32 5.05 21.69
N VAL A 493 -0.84 5.71 21.79
CA VAL A 493 -1.90 5.60 20.78
C VAL A 493 -1.47 6.33 19.50
N LEU A 494 -0.90 7.53 19.63
CA LEU A 494 -0.39 8.29 18.48
C LEU A 494 0.67 7.49 17.71
N GLU A 495 1.62 6.87 18.41
CA GLU A 495 2.63 6.01 17.78
C GLU A 495 1.98 4.83 17.05
N ALA A 496 1.00 4.16 17.66
CA ALA A 496 0.29 3.04 17.02
C ALA A 496 -0.51 3.48 15.78
N LEU A 497 -1.22 4.60 15.84
CA LEU A 497 -1.96 5.14 14.70
C LEU A 497 -1.02 5.55 13.57
N GLU A 498 0.06 6.25 13.90
CA GLU A 498 1.02 6.72 12.91
C GLU A 498 1.73 5.54 12.23
N VAL A 499 2.24 4.58 12.99
CA VAL A 499 2.99 3.43 12.48
C VAL A 499 2.04 2.44 11.79
N GLY A 500 0.86 2.19 12.36
CA GLY A 500 -0.15 1.31 11.78
C GLY A 500 -0.58 1.80 10.40
N SER A 501 -1.03 3.04 10.32
CA SER A 501 -1.54 3.63 9.07
C SER A 501 -0.50 3.77 7.96
N GLU A 502 0.78 3.45 8.18
CA GLU A 502 1.79 3.50 7.12
C GLU A 502 1.44 2.64 5.91
N ILE A 503 0.73 1.52 6.09
CA ILE A 503 0.31 0.65 4.98
C ILE A 503 -0.70 1.32 4.03
N THR A 504 -1.36 2.39 4.47
CA THR A 504 -2.33 3.13 3.65
C THR A 504 -1.90 4.57 3.44
N LEU A 505 -1.68 5.32 4.52
CA LEU A 505 -1.55 6.78 4.53
C LEU A 505 -0.08 7.24 4.40
N SER A 506 0.80 6.46 3.78
CA SER A 506 2.18 6.89 3.54
C SER A 506 2.48 7.06 2.06
N GLY A 507 3.39 7.97 1.71
CA GLY A 507 3.93 8.08 0.35
C GLY A 507 4.75 6.87 -0.10
N ARG A 508 5.00 5.90 0.79
CA ARG A 508 5.74 4.67 0.49
C ARG A 508 4.92 3.66 -0.33
N PHE A 509 3.59 3.78 -0.34
CA PHE A 509 2.71 2.83 -1.02
C PHE A 509 1.64 3.52 -1.87
N ALA A 510 1.28 2.90 -2.99
CA ALA A 510 0.26 3.41 -3.91
C ALA A 510 -1.16 2.95 -3.51
N ALA A 511 -1.64 3.36 -2.34
CA ALA A 511 -2.91 2.89 -1.80
C ALA A 511 -4.16 3.62 -2.35
N THR A 512 -4.00 4.67 -3.16
CA THR A 512 -5.11 5.48 -3.71
C THR A 512 -6.05 4.66 -4.59
N GLU A 513 -5.52 3.86 -5.50
CA GLU A 513 -6.33 3.02 -6.39
C GLU A 513 -6.99 1.86 -5.64
N ALA A 514 -6.26 1.23 -4.69
CA ALA A 514 -6.82 0.21 -3.82
C ALA A 514 -7.98 0.75 -2.99
N THR A 515 -7.81 1.94 -2.40
CA THR A 515 -8.86 2.61 -1.61
C THR A 515 -10.06 3.00 -2.46
N THR A 516 -9.84 3.47 -3.69
CA THR A 516 -10.94 3.77 -4.63
C THR A 516 -11.72 2.51 -4.99
N ALA A 517 -11.02 1.39 -5.22
CA ALA A 517 -11.65 0.10 -5.48
C ALA A 517 -12.42 -0.44 -4.25
N GLU A 518 -11.88 -0.29 -3.04
CA GLU A 518 -12.56 -0.67 -1.79
C GLU A 518 -13.90 0.05 -1.63
N PHE A 519 -13.92 1.39 -1.78
CA PHE A 519 -15.17 2.15 -1.68
C PHE A 519 -16.18 1.77 -2.76
N ARG A 520 -15.74 1.41 -3.97
CA ARG A 520 -16.63 0.87 -5.01
C ARG A 520 -17.22 -0.48 -4.58
N THR A 521 -16.39 -1.37 -4.04
CA THR A 521 -16.89 -2.66 -3.53
C THR A 521 -17.86 -2.46 -2.37
N MET A 522 -17.63 -1.53 -1.45
CA MET A 522 -18.60 -1.21 -0.38
C MET A 522 -19.96 -0.75 -0.91
N HIS A 523 -20.02 -0.13 -2.08
CA HIS A 523 -21.29 0.20 -2.74
C HIS A 523 -22.04 -1.05 -3.23
N GLU A 524 -21.31 -2.08 -3.62
CA GLU A 524 -21.85 -3.32 -4.21
C GLU A 524 -22.17 -4.40 -3.16
N ILE A 525 -21.61 -4.27 -1.93
CA ILE A 525 -21.78 -5.24 -0.85
C ILE A 525 -23.20 -5.21 -0.27
N ASP A 526 -23.83 -6.39 -0.23
CA ASP A 526 -25.05 -6.65 0.55
C ASP A 526 -24.68 -7.13 1.97
N LEU A 527 -24.31 -6.17 2.83
CA LEU A 527 -23.98 -6.47 4.22
C LEU A 527 -25.14 -7.09 5.02
N PRO A 528 -26.41 -6.67 4.87
CA PRO A 528 -27.56 -7.38 5.45
C PRO A 528 -27.58 -8.88 5.13
N ALA A 529 -27.37 -9.25 3.85
CA ALA A 529 -27.35 -10.65 3.44
C ALA A 529 -26.15 -11.41 4.04
N LEU A 530 -24.96 -10.81 3.99
CA LEU A 530 -23.75 -11.40 4.59
C LEU A 530 -23.91 -11.63 6.08
N LEU A 531 -24.40 -10.63 6.82
CA LEU A 531 -24.62 -10.73 8.27
C LEU A 531 -25.67 -11.79 8.58
N THR A 532 -26.80 -11.79 7.88
CA THR A 532 -27.85 -12.83 8.05
C THR A 532 -27.31 -14.23 7.78
N GLY A 533 -26.40 -14.38 6.82
CA GLY A 533 -25.72 -15.65 6.52
C GLY A 533 -24.85 -16.21 7.65
N LEU A 534 -24.48 -15.39 8.64
CA LEU A 534 -23.73 -15.83 9.83
C LEU A 534 -24.62 -16.35 10.96
N ARG A 535 -25.94 -16.13 10.87
CA ARG A 535 -26.88 -16.56 11.88
C ARG A 535 -26.74 -18.06 12.15
N ASP A 536 -26.70 -18.41 13.43
CA ASP A 536 -26.54 -19.79 13.93
C ASP A 536 -25.24 -20.50 13.50
N ARG A 537 -24.27 -19.78 12.88
CA ARG A 537 -22.96 -20.32 12.50
C ARG A 537 -21.86 -19.94 13.47
N LEU A 538 -21.84 -18.69 13.92
CA LEU A 538 -20.89 -18.20 14.92
C LEU A 538 -21.46 -16.99 15.68
N PRO A 539 -21.01 -16.76 16.92
CA PRO A 539 -21.34 -15.54 17.65
C PRO A 539 -20.76 -14.28 16.97
N VAL A 540 -21.61 -13.26 16.86
CA VAL A 540 -21.23 -11.91 16.39
C VAL A 540 -21.53 -10.92 17.51
N THR A 541 -20.51 -10.22 17.98
CA THR A 541 -20.66 -9.14 18.97
C THR A 541 -20.17 -7.83 18.35
N LEU A 542 -21.05 -6.81 18.32
CA LEU A 542 -20.74 -5.50 17.78
C LEU A 542 -20.76 -4.47 18.91
N LEU A 543 -19.60 -3.89 19.19
CA LEU A 543 -19.37 -2.93 20.25
C LEU A 543 -19.31 -1.52 19.68
N HIS A 544 -20.04 -0.59 20.31
CA HIS A 544 -20.06 0.83 19.95
C HIS A 544 -20.03 1.71 21.20
N GLY A 545 -19.35 2.85 21.11
CA GLY A 545 -19.41 3.89 22.12
C GLY A 545 -20.47 4.96 21.79
N PRO A 546 -20.82 5.81 22.75
CA PRO A 546 -21.83 6.87 22.57
C PRO A 546 -21.41 7.94 21.56
N ASP A 547 -20.10 8.09 21.31
CA ASP A 547 -19.54 9.09 20.38
C ASP A 547 -19.30 8.50 18.98
N ASP A 548 -19.74 7.27 18.68
CA ASP A 548 -19.52 6.65 17.36
C ASP A 548 -20.22 7.48 16.27
N PRO A 549 -19.46 8.08 15.34
CA PRO A 549 -20.02 9.00 14.37
C PRO A 549 -20.85 8.33 13.26
N ARG A 550 -20.81 6.99 13.16
CA ARG A 550 -21.49 6.20 12.11
C ARG A 550 -22.75 5.51 12.61
N ALA A 551 -22.73 5.05 13.85
CA ALA A 551 -23.78 4.21 14.41
C ALA A 551 -24.28 4.79 15.73
N PRO A 552 -25.05 5.90 15.69
CA PRO A 552 -25.60 6.49 16.90
C PRO A 552 -26.58 5.53 17.60
N PRO A 553 -26.85 5.74 18.90
CA PRO A 553 -27.62 4.81 19.72
C PRO A 553 -28.96 4.38 19.11
N GLU A 554 -29.67 5.28 18.44
CA GLU A 554 -30.96 5.01 17.80
C GLU A 554 -30.84 3.96 16.68
N THR A 555 -29.80 4.08 15.85
CA THR A 555 -29.50 3.12 14.78
C THR A 555 -29.13 1.75 15.37
N LEU A 556 -28.35 1.71 16.44
CA LEU A 556 -28.01 0.46 17.12
C LEU A 556 -29.24 -0.21 17.74
N ALA A 557 -30.14 0.56 18.36
CA ALA A 557 -31.38 0.03 18.94
C ALA A 557 -32.35 -0.49 17.87
N GLU A 558 -32.35 0.12 16.68
CA GLU A 558 -33.08 -0.38 15.52
C GLU A 558 -32.50 -1.71 15.03
N LEU A 559 -31.19 -1.77 14.83
CA LEU A 559 -30.50 -2.97 14.34
C LEU A 559 -30.56 -4.14 15.33
N ALA A 560 -30.50 -3.89 16.63
CA ALA A 560 -30.67 -4.94 17.65
C ALA A 560 -32.06 -5.61 17.59
N ARG A 561 -33.08 -4.89 17.11
CA ARG A 561 -34.42 -5.47 16.86
C ARG A 561 -34.47 -6.28 15.56
N ILE A 562 -33.72 -5.86 14.53
CA ILE A 562 -33.65 -6.53 13.22
C ILE A 562 -32.79 -7.81 13.32
N TYR A 563 -31.68 -7.76 14.05
CA TYR A 563 -30.72 -8.85 14.23
C TYR A 563 -30.62 -9.24 15.71
N PRO A 564 -31.68 -9.83 16.31
CA PRO A 564 -31.70 -10.14 17.75
C PRO A 564 -30.68 -11.20 18.19
N TRP A 565 -30.09 -11.93 17.23
CA TRP A 565 -29.05 -12.93 17.47
C TRP A 565 -27.64 -12.32 17.48
N VAL A 566 -27.48 -11.06 17.05
CA VAL A 566 -26.21 -10.32 17.15
C VAL A 566 -26.16 -9.62 18.51
N ASN A 567 -25.06 -9.79 19.22
CA ASN A 567 -24.85 -9.16 20.52
C ASN A 567 -24.36 -7.71 20.34
N PHE A 568 -25.29 -6.75 20.29
CA PHE A 568 -24.95 -5.32 20.28
C PHE A 568 -24.63 -4.84 21.69
N ARG A 569 -23.36 -4.49 21.96
CA ARG A 569 -22.90 -3.97 23.25
C ARG A 569 -22.58 -2.49 23.14
N ARG A 570 -23.11 -1.69 24.07
CA ARG A 570 -22.74 -0.29 24.22
C ARG A 570 -21.66 -0.17 25.29
N LEU A 571 -20.55 0.47 24.96
CA LEU A 571 -19.51 0.84 25.91
C LEU A 571 -19.79 2.22 26.49
N GLU A 572 -19.21 2.51 27.66
CA GLU A 572 -19.48 3.75 28.41
C GLU A 572 -18.92 5.00 27.72
N SER A 573 -17.87 4.84 26.91
CA SER A 573 -17.23 5.92 26.15
C SER A 573 -16.63 5.37 24.86
N GLY A 574 -16.39 6.24 23.88
CA GLY A 574 -15.63 5.92 22.68
C GLY A 574 -16.29 6.33 21.37
N GLY A 575 -15.45 6.70 20.40
CA GLY A 575 -15.85 7.10 19.06
C GLY A 575 -15.36 6.13 17.99
N ALA A 576 -14.78 6.67 16.92
CA ALA A 576 -14.27 5.91 15.78
C ALA A 576 -13.04 5.06 16.12
N LEU A 577 -12.30 5.38 17.19
CA LEU A 577 -11.12 4.63 17.65
C LEU A 577 -11.41 3.66 18.80
N LEU A 578 -12.63 3.13 18.87
CA LEU A 578 -13.11 2.31 20.00
C LEU A 578 -12.16 1.18 20.41
N LEU A 579 -11.56 0.47 19.45
CA LEU A 579 -10.60 -0.61 19.72
C LEU A 579 -9.33 -0.10 20.42
N PHE A 580 -8.85 1.10 20.06
CA PHE A 580 -7.64 1.67 20.63
C PHE A 580 -7.88 2.17 22.06
N GLN A 581 -9.11 2.54 22.40
CA GLN A 581 -9.49 2.93 23.74
C GLN A 581 -9.81 1.74 24.65
N HIS A 582 -10.50 0.72 24.11
CA HIS A 582 -11.01 -0.43 24.88
C HIS A 582 -10.37 -1.75 24.45
N TRP A 583 -9.09 -1.74 24.13
CA TRP A 583 -8.37 -2.94 23.68
C TRP A 583 -8.41 -4.06 24.73
N GLN A 584 -8.51 -3.73 26.03
CA GLN A 584 -8.66 -4.70 27.11
C GLN A 584 -9.91 -5.56 26.91
N VAL A 585 -11.04 -4.93 26.56
CA VAL A 585 -12.30 -5.63 26.28
C VAL A 585 -12.16 -6.58 25.09
N ALA A 586 -11.39 -6.19 24.08
CA ALA A 586 -11.10 -7.06 22.93
C ALA A 586 -10.32 -8.31 23.35
N LEU A 587 -9.27 -8.14 24.17
CA LEU A 587 -8.48 -9.26 24.68
C LEU A 587 -9.31 -10.18 25.59
N ASP A 588 -10.15 -9.62 26.46
CA ASP A 588 -11.03 -10.40 27.35
C ASP A 588 -12.07 -11.23 26.58
N LEU A 589 -12.68 -10.66 25.53
CA LEU A 589 -13.60 -11.39 24.65
C LEU A 589 -12.91 -12.55 23.93
N VAL A 590 -11.68 -12.31 23.48
CA VAL A 590 -10.86 -13.34 22.83
C VAL A 590 -10.45 -14.45 23.81
N ASP A 591 -10.14 -14.14 25.08
CA ASP A 591 -9.92 -15.14 26.14
C ASP A 591 -11.19 -15.98 26.40
N ALA A 592 -12.34 -15.31 26.53
CA ALA A 592 -13.62 -15.99 26.78
C ALA A 592 -13.98 -16.98 25.66
N GLU A 593 -13.82 -16.56 24.40
CA GLU A 593 -14.10 -17.41 23.23
C GLU A 593 -13.20 -18.65 23.18
N CYS A 594 -11.88 -18.47 23.33
CA CYS A 594 -10.97 -19.62 23.29
C CYS A 594 -11.16 -20.57 24.49
N SER A 595 -11.57 -20.04 25.65
CA SER A 595 -11.92 -20.87 26.80
C SER A 595 -13.18 -21.70 26.52
N ALA A 596 -14.20 -21.11 25.90
CA ALA A 596 -15.42 -21.81 25.52
C ALA A 596 -15.16 -22.95 24.53
N LEU A 597 -14.32 -22.73 23.52
CA LEU A 597 -13.92 -23.76 22.55
C LEU A 597 -13.15 -24.91 23.19
N THR A 598 -12.23 -24.61 24.11
CA THR A 598 -11.45 -25.64 24.83
C THR A 598 -12.38 -26.54 25.65
N ASN A 599 -13.38 -25.96 26.30
CA ASN A 599 -14.37 -26.70 27.09
C ASN A 599 -15.31 -27.55 26.22
N GLN A 600 -15.56 -27.18 24.96
CA GLN A 600 -16.38 -27.97 24.02
C GLN A 600 -15.63 -29.18 23.44
N ILE A 601 -14.31 -29.12 23.33
CA ILE A 601 -13.47 -30.22 22.79
C ILE A 601 -13.09 -31.24 23.88
N GLY A 602 -13.17 -30.85 25.16
CA GLY A 602 -12.83 -31.68 26.32
C GLY A 602 -13.96 -32.56 26.89
N VAL A 603 -15.05 -32.78 26.14
CA VAL A 603 -16.20 -33.64 26.52
C VAL A 603 -16.23 -34.92 25.69
#